data_AF-A0A6L7YDR1-F1
#
_entry.id   AF-A0A6L7YDR1-F1
#
_cell.length_a   1.000
_cell.length_b   1.000
_cell.length_c   1.000
_cell.angle_alpha   90.00
_cell.angle_beta   90.00
_cell.angle_gamma   90.00
#
_symmetry.space_group_name_H-M   'P 1'
#
loop_
_entity.id
_entity.type
_entity.pdbx_description
1 polymer ?
#
loop_
_entity_poly.entity_id
_entity_poly.type
_entity_poly.pdbx_seq_one_letter_code
_entity_poly.pdbx_strand_id
1 'polypeptide(L)'
;METMNHFLTSYQPLVASKEGRRAIEAYDLPPYVDYSCRREPDFESRYPSITAICRASKFAPRLREGDIAVYITKKGMYPGHPESHWRVTAALKVIRRFASHRDAAEWYERQGVALPSNCVVRENPPLDLDHTGGRPRNFRTDAQWDGAYRKRVRENPMLLACDALHLELDAPPVLTSECMLATFGKVPGTQTPPRITRSQYLALADRFS
;
A
#
# COMPACT_ATOMS: atom_id res chain seq x y z
N MET A 1 -19.59 -18.07 9.67
CA MET A 1 -18.26 -17.71 9.16
C MET A 1 -18.45 -16.56 8.20
N GLU A 2 -17.90 -15.38 8.50
CA GLU A 2 -17.85 -14.32 7.49
C GLU A 2 -17.04 -14.80 6.30
N THR A 3 -17.54 -14.52 5.10
CA THR A 3 -16.87 -14.87 3.85
C THR A 3 -15.65 -13.98 3.66
N MET A 4 -14.46 -14.58 3.68
CA MET A 4 -13.20 -13.92 3.39
C MET A 4 -13.23 -13.34 1.97
N ASN A 5 -13.12 -12.01 1.86
CA ASN A 5 -13.06 -11.33 0.57
C ASN A 5 -11.62 -11.10 0.14
N HIS A 6 -11.42 -11.04 -1.17
CA HIS A 6 -10.15 -10.69 -1.78
C HIS A 6 -10.33 -9.39 -2.56
N PHE A 7 -9.34 -8.50 -2.47
CA PHE A 7 -9.34 -7.22 -3.17
C PHE A 7 -8.05 -7.05 -3.96
N LEU A 8 -8.14 -6.33 -5.08
CA LEU A 8 -6.97 -5.91 -5.84
C LEU A 8 -6.83 -4.39 -5.74
N THR A 9 -5.67 -3.91 -5.36
CA THR A 9 -5.39 -2.48 -5.25
C THR A 9 -4.04 -2.15 -5.86
N SER A 10 -3.90 -0.93 -6.39
CA SER A 10 -2.64 -0.44 -6.92
C SER A 10 -2.02 0.63 -6.02
N TYR A 11 -0.74 0.89 -6.16
CA TYR A 11 -0.09 2.04 -5.54
C TYR A 11 1.09 2.50 -6.40
N GLN A 12 1.71 3.61 -6.03
CA GLN A 12 2.84 4.14 -6.80
C GLN A 12 4.12 3.90 -6.01
N PRO A 13 5.04 3.04 -6.48
CA PRO A 13 6.26 2.76 -5.75
C PRO A 13 7.29 3.89 -5.90
N LEU A 14 8.27 3.96 -4.99
CA LEU A 14 9.39 4.92 -5.05
C LEU A 14 10.11 4.88 -6.40
N VAL A 15 10.45 3.68 -6.87
CA VAL A 15 11.21 3.46 -8.12
C VAL A 15 10.56 4.09 -9.36
N ALA A 16 9.26 4.38 -9.32
CA ALA A 16 8.53 5.02 -10.42
C ALA A 16 8.99 6.47 -10.70
N SER A 17 9.54 7.16 -9.70
CA SER A 17 9.90 8.58 -9.77
C SER A 17 11.41 8.80 -9.78
N LYS A 18 11.87 9.94 -10.32
CA LYS A 18 13.30 10.29 -10.30
C LYS A 18 13.76 10.55 -8.86
N GLU A 19 12.94 11.26 -8.10
CA GLU A 19 13.14 11.57 -6.69
C GLU A 19 13.19 10.28 -5.86
N GLY A 20 12.26 9.36 -6.08
CA GLY A 20 12.25 8.09 -5.36
C GLY A 20 13.44 7.19 -5.70
N ARG A 21 13.93 7.18 -6.94
CA ARG A 21 15.19 6.49 -7.29
C ARG A 21 16.39 7.08 -6.56
N ARG A 22 16.45 8.40 -6.40
CA ARG A 22 17.49 9.05 -5.58
C ARG A 22 17.35 8.69 -4.10
N ALA A 23 16.13 8.63 -3.58
CA ALA A 23 15.87 8.21 -2.20
C ALA A 23 16.34 6.77 -1.95
N ILE A 24 16.03 5.85 -2.88
CA ILE A 24 16.51 4.46 -2.86
C ILE A 24 18.03 4.41 -2.79
N GLU A 25 18.72 5.13 -3.68
CA GLU A 25 20.19 5.14 -3.71
C GLU A 25 20.83 5.78 -2.46
N ALA A 26 20.24 6.84 -1.92
CA ALA A 26 20.81 7.60 -0.80
C ALA A 26 20.56 6.95 0.57
N TYR A 27 19.45 6.24 0.73
CA TYR A 27 18.97 5.73 2.03
C TYR A 27 18.79 4.20 2.06
N ASP A 28 19.21 3.49 1.00
CA ASP A 28 19.07 2.03 0.87
C ASP A 28 17.62 1.54 1.06
N LEU A 29 16.66 2.29 0.49
CA LEU A 29 15.23 1.99 0.63
C LEU A 29 14.79 0.91 -0.37
N PRO A 30 13.88 0.00 0.01
CA PRO A 30 13.38 -1.00 -0.92
C PRO A 30 12.66 -0.32 -2.11
N PRO A 31 12.99 -0.65 -3.37
CA PRO A 31 12.49 0.07 -4.54
C PRO A 31 10.96 0.15 -4.67
N TYR A 32 10.27 -0.87 -4.15
CA TYR A 32 8.84 -1.04 -4.29
C TYR A 32 8.01 -0.65 -3.06
N VAL A 33 8.54 0.13 -2.10
CA VAL A 33 7.68 0.78 -1.09
C VAL A 33 6.88 1.94 -1.70
N ASP A 34 5.75 2.31 -1.09
CA ASP A 34 4.89 3.40 -1.59
C ASP A 34 5.63 4.75 -1.62
N TYR A 35 5.36 5.61 -2.59
CA TYR A 35 6.17 6.82 -2.78
C TYR A 35 5.89 7.95 -1.77
N SER A 36 4.83 7.85 -0.97
CA SER A 36 4.31 8.95 -0.15
C SER A 36 5.13 9.21 1.12
N CYS A 37 5.02 10.43 1.69
CA CYS A 37 5.51 10.74 3.03
C CYS A 37 4.74 10.02 4.16
N ARG A 38 3.57 9.48 3.83
CA ARG A 38 2.78 8.53 4.62
C ARG A 38 2.51 7.34 3.73
N ARG A 39 3.32 6.28 3.83
CA ARG A 39 3.28 5.11 2.92
C ARG A 39 1.89 4.48 2.94
N GLU A 40 1.23 4.33 1.79
CA GLU A 40 -0.11 3.70 1.73
C GLU A 40 -0.21 2.59 0.65
N PRO A 41 -0.14 1.31 1.04
CA PRO A 41 -0.05 0.83 2.42
C PRO A 41 1.36 1.06 2.97
N ASP A 42 1.51 0.94 4.28
CA ASP A 42 2.84 0.84 4.86
C ASP A 42 3.25 -0.63 4.89
N PHE A 43 4.21 -0.99 4.05
CA PHE A 43 4.74 -2.35 3.95
C PHE A 43 5.90 -2.62 4.91
N GLU A 44 6.51 -1.57 5.47
CA GLU A 44 7.80 -1.63 6.16
C GLU A 44 7.62 -1.94 7.65
N SER A 45 6.41 -1.74 8.19
CA SER A 45 6.06 -2.18 9.54
C SER A 45 5.94 -3.70 9.66
N ARG A 46 6.31 -4.24 10.82
CA ARG A 46 6.14 -5.68 11.16
C ARG A 46 4.71 -6.16 10.95
N TYR A 47 3.73 -5.30 11.23
CA TYR A 47 2.35 -5.51 10.83
C TYR A 47 2.03 -4.47 9.76
N PRO A 48 2.10 -4.80 8.46
CA PRO A 48 1.76 -3.86 7.41
C PRO A 48 0.38 -3.27 7.64
N SER A 49 0.18 -2.04 7.18
CA SER A 49 -1.03 -1.32 7.51
C SER A 49 -1.69 -0.66 6.31
N ILE A 50 -3.02 -0.67 6.35
CA ILE A 50 -3.89 -0.09 5.34
C ILE A 50 -4.77 0.95 6.02
N THR A 51 -4.82 2.16 5.47
CA THR A 51 -5.63 3.25 6.02
C THR A 51 -6.50 3.89 4.93
N ALA A 52 -7.35 4.82 5.35
CA ALA A 52 -8.14 5.61 4.42
C ALA A 52 -7.36 6.82 3.83
N ILE A 53 -6.10 7.05 4.19
CA ILE A 53 -5.44 8.32 3.85
C ILE A 53 -5.18 8.51 2.37
N CYS A 54 -5.07 7.46 1.55
CA CYS A 54 -4.90 7.60 0.10
C CYS A 54 -6.22 7.65 -0.67
N ARG A 55 -7.17 6.77 -0.29
CA ARG A 55 -8.42 6.50 -1.05
C ARG A 55 -9.70 6.91 -0.34
N ALA A 56 -9.59 7.58 0.81
CA ALA A 56 -10.71 7.96 1.66
C ALA A 56 -11.68 6.79 1.86
N SER A 57 -12.96 7.00 1.57
CA SER A 57 -14.01 6.00 1.79
C SER A 57 -13.99 4.81 0.81
N LYS A 58 -13.16 4.84 -0.23
CA LYS A 58 -13.25 3.88 -1.36
C LYS A 58 -12.66 2.51 -1.08
N PHE A 59 -11.82 2.36 -0.05
CA PHE A 59 -11.14 1.09 0.21
C PHE A 59 -11.13 0.64 1.67
N ALA A 60 -10.35 1.26 2.56
CA ALA A 60 -10.21 0.81 3.94
C ALA A 60 -11.56 0.59 4.68
N PRO A 61 -12.63 1.37 4.46
CA PRO A 61 -13.93 1.09 5.07
C PRO A 61 -14.62 -0.21 4.62
N ARG A 62 -14.22 -0.75 3.47
CA ARG A 62 -14.81 -1.98 2.90
C ARG A 62 -14.14 -3.25 3.41
N LEU A 63 -12.95 -3.14 3.99
CA LEU A 63 -12.18 -4.26 4.51
C LEU A 63 -12.67 -4.67 5.91
N ARG A 64 -12.68 -5.97 6.17
CA ARG A 64 -12.97 -6.60 7.46
C ARG A 64 -11.80 -7.50 7.87
N GLU A 65 -11.77 -7.88 9.15
CA GLU A 65 -10.80 -8.86 9.62
C GLU A 65 -10.96 -10.17 8.84
N GLY A 66 -9.84 -10.77 8.44
CA GLY A 66 -9.79 -11.92 7.57
C GLY A 66 -9.71 -11.60 6.08
N ASP A 67 -10.17 -10.43 5.60
CA ASP A 67 -10.08 -10.05 4.18
C ASP A 67 -8.60 -9.95 3.73
N ILE A 68 -8.37 -10.21 2.44
CA ILE A 68 -7.05 -10.13 1.81
C ILE A 68 -7.03 -9.01 0.77
N ALA A 69 -6.00 -8.16 0.82
CA ALA A 69 -5.72 -7.13 -0.17
C ALA A 69 -4.41 -7.46 -0.91
N VAL A 70 -4.50 -7.70 -2.22
CA VAL A 70 -3.34 -7.87 -3.10
C VAL A 70 -2.94 -6.51 -3.64
N TYR A 71 -1.67 -6.16 -3.45
CA TYR A 71 -1.07 -4.92 -3.92
C TYR A 71 -0.25 -5.17 -5.17
N ILE A 72 -0.52 -4.33 -6.18
CA ILE A 72 0.29 -4.22 -7.38
C ILE A 72 0.77 -2.78 -7.52
N THR A 73 1.88 -2.56 -8.22
CA THR A 73 2.26 -1.19 -8.61
C THR A 73 1.23 -0.61 -9.60
N LYS A 74 1.30 0.68 -9.93
CA LYS A 74 0.69 1.18 -11.17
C LYS A 74 1.42 0.56 -12.37
N LYS A 75 0.81 0.61 -13.56
CA LYS A 75 1.51 0.22 -14.79
C LYS A 75 2.65 1.20 -15.05
N GLY A 76 3.86 0.71 -15.30
CA GLY A 76 5.02 1.54 -15.57
C GLY A 76 6.18 0.77 -16.21
N MET A 77 7.19 1.52 -16.64
CA MET A 77 8.47 0.96 -17.09
C MET A 77 9.37 0.77 -15.87
N TYR A 78 9.34 -0.43 -15.30
CA TYR A 78 10.22 -0.83 -14.20
C TYR A 78 11.39 -1.68 -14.72
N PRO A 79 12.51 -1.78 -13.98
CA PRO A 79 13.62 -2.66 -14.35
C PRO A 79 13.16 -4.11 -14.56
N GLY A 80 13.89 -4.91 -15.33
CA GLY A 80 13.66 -6.36 -15.46
C GLY A 80 12.55 -6.80 -16.41
N HIS A 81 11.99 -5.90 -17.24
CA HIS A 81 11.07 -6.27 -18.32
C HIS A 81 11.10 -5.21 -19.44
N PRO A 82 11.02 -5.61 -20.73
CA PRO A 82 11.14 -4.67 -21.87
C PRO A 82 9.91 -3.78 -22.09
N GLU A 83 8.75 -4.17 -21.56
CA GLU A 83 7.48 -3.44 -21.72
C GLU A 83 6.93 -2.91 -20.40
N SER A 84 6.03 -1.92 -20.49
CA SER A 84 5.30 -1.41 -19.33
C SER A 84 4.43 -2.49 -18.69
N HIS A 85 4.59 -2.70 -17.40
CA HIS A 85 3.99 -3.80 -16.65
C HIS A 85 3.59 -3.35 -15.25
N TRP A 86 2.94 -4.25 -14.51
CA TRP A 86 2.71 -4.13 -13.08
C TRP A 86 3.67 -5.07 -12.35
N ARG A 87 3.90 -4.80 -11.07
CA ARG A 87 4.63 -5.70 -10.17
C ARG A 87 3.70 -6.09 -9.03
N VAL A 88 3.65 -7.37 -8.68
CA VAL A 88 2.86 -7.86 -7.54
C VAL A 88 3.74 -7.85 -6.31
N THR A 89 3.42 -7.02 -5.33
CA THR A 89 4.37 -6.69 -4.26
C THR A 89 3.96 -7.23 -2.92
N ALA A 90 2.66 -7.37 -2.67
CA ALA A 90 2.18 -7.93 -1.41
C ALA A 90 0.80 -8.58 -1.52
N ALA A 91 0.55 -9.52 -0.62
CA ALA A 91 -0.79 -9.95 -0.23
C ALA A 91 -0.94 -9.77 1.28
N LEU A 92 -1.76 -8.81 1.68
CA LEU A 92 -1.95 -8.42 3.08
C LEU A 92 -3.28 -8.97 3.60
N LYS A 93 -3.26 -9.76 4.66
CA LYS A 93 -4.45 -10.25 5.35
C LYS A 93 -4.75 -9.36 6.54
N VAL A 94 -5.94 -8.77 6.60
CA VAL A 94 -6.34 -7.93 7.73
C VAL A 94 -6.48 -8.81 8.98
N ILE A 95 -5.71 -8.51 10.02
CA ILE A 95 -5.78 -9.21 11.31
C ILE A 95 -6.51 -8.40 12.37
N ARG A 96 -6.52 -7.07 12.21
CA ARG A 96 -7.20 -6.19 13.16
C ARG A 96 -7.69 -4.91 12.52
N ARG A 97 -8.89 -4.50 12.89
CA ARG A 97 -9.50 -3.23 12.48
C ARG A 97 -9.67 -2.29 13.66
N PHE A 98 -9.11 -1.09 13.55
CA PHE A 98 -9.20 -0.05 14.57
C PHE A 98 -10.19 1.04 14.18
N ALA A 99 -10.90 1.58 15.17
CA ALA A 99 -11.82 2.70 14.98
C ALA A 99 -11.06 4.03 14.80
N SER A 100 -9.87 4.15 15.40
CA SER A 100 -9.02 5.32 15.28
C SER A 100 -7.54 4.98 15.11
N HIS A 101 -6.75 5.95 14.60
CA HIS A 101 -5.29 5.86 14.57
C HIS A 101 -4.66 5.82 15.98
N ARG A 102 -5.33 6.40 17.00
CA ARG A 102 -4.86 6.34 18.38
C ARG A 102 -4.95 4.92 18.94
N ASP A 103 -6.09 4.25 18.76
CA ASP A 103 -6.27 2.86 19.21
C ASP A 103 -5.28 1.92 18.52
N ALA A 104 -5.02 2.18 17.23
CA ALA A 104 -3.97 1.48 16.50
C ALA A 104 -2.60 1.72 17.14
N ALA A 105 -2.22 2.97 17.40
CA ALA A 105 -0.92 3.29 17.97
C ALA A 105 -0.68 2.58 19.31
N GLU A 106 -1.66 2.60 20.21
CA GLU A 106 -1.61 1.86 21.49
C GLU A 106 -1.51 0.34 21.30
N TRP A 107 -2.06 -0.19 20.21
CA TRP A 107 -1.90 -1.60 19.88
C TRP A 107 -0.49 -1.93 19.38
N TYR A 108 0.05 -1.16 18.43
CA TYR A 108 1.43 -1.33 17.92
C TYR A 108 2.46 -1.19 19.06
N GLU A 109 2.28 -0.21 19.95
CA GLU A 109 3.13 -0.03 21.13
C GLU A 109 3.11 -1.26 22.03
N ARG A 110 1.93 -1.82 22.33
CA ARG A 110 1.81 -3.07 23.09
C ARG A 110 2.41 -4.29 22.39
N GLN A 111 2.51 -4.27 21.05
CA GLN A 111 3.22 -5.30 20.30
C GLN A 111 4.75 -5.10 20.31
N GLY A 112 5.25 -4.01 20.88
CA GLY A 112 6.69 -3.70 20.93
C GLY A 112 7.29 -3.40 19.56
N VAL A 113 6.53 -2.78 18.66
CA VAL A 113 6.97 -2.44 17.29
C VAL A 113 6.82 -0.96 17.00
N ALA A 114 7.61 -0.46 16.04
CA ALA A 114 7.46 0.90 15.54
C ALA A 114 6.09 1.11 14.87
N LEU A 115 5.57 2.33 14.98
CA LEU A 115 4.35 2.72 14.29
C LEU A 115 4.59 2.74 12.77
N PRO A 116 3.64 2.23 11.96
CA PRO A 116 3.72 2.44 10.52
C PRO A 116 3.61 3.94 10.23
N SER A 117 4.31 4.43 9.21
CA SER A 117 4.35 5.83 8.81
C SER A 117 2.96 6.41 8.53
N ASN A 118 2.00 5.60 8.06
CA ASN A 118 0.60 6.00 7.86
C ASN A 118 -0.27 5.98 9.12
N CYS A 119 0.26 5.58 10.28
CA CYS A 119 -0.41 5.76 11.57
C CYS A 119 -0.31 7.23 12.00
N VAL A 120 -1.23 8.06 11.51
CA VAL A 120 -1.23 9.50 11.75
C VAL A 120 -1.66 9.85 13.19
N VAL A 121 -0.69 9.87 14.10
CA VAL A 121 -0.79 10.42 15.47
C VAL A 121 0.24 11.54 15.66
N ARG A 122 0.17 12.29 16.76
CA ARG A 122 1.04 13.46 16.98
C ARG A 122 2.51 13.05 17.11
N GLU A 123 2.75 11.90 17.72
CA GLU A 123 4.05 11.34 18.04
C GLU A 123 4.70 10.63 16.83
N ASN A 124 3.98 10.50 15.71
CA ASN A 124 4.45 9.83 14.50
C ASN A 124 4.50 10.83 13.33
N PRO A 125 5.61 11.58 13.14
CA PRO A 125 5.73 12.53 12.03
C PRO A 125 5.70 11.82 10.66
N PRO A 126 5.39 12.53 9.56
CA PRO A 126 5.57 11.96 8.23
C PRO A 126 7.06 11.73 7.94
N LEU A 127 7.36 10.89 6.96
CA LEU A 127 8.72 10.74 6.44
C LEU A 127 9.19 12.07 5.83
N ASP A 128 10.49 12.32 5.96
CA ASP A 128 11.15 13.46 5.33
C ASP A 128 11.11 13.33 3.79
N LEU A 129 11.11 14.49 3.11
CA LEU A 129 10.87 14.56 1.66
C LEU A 129 11.89 13.73 0.85
N ASP A 130 13.12 13.65 1.34
CA ASP A 130 14.24 12.89 0.78
C ASP A 130 14.06 11.36 0.85
N HIS A 131 13.13 10.86 1.67
CA HIS A 131 12.73 9.45 1.74
C HIS A 131 11.50 9.12 0.86
N THR A 132 11.02 10.10 0.07
CA THR A 132 9.78 9.98 -0.73
C THR A 132 10.06 9.98 -2.24
N GLY A 133 9.02 9.70 -3.05
CA GLY A 133 9.05 9.88 -4.49
C GLY A 133 8.84 11.32 -4.96
N GLY A 134 9.08 12.30 -4.07
CA GLY A 134 8.83 13.70 -4.30
C GLY A 134 7.40 14.13 -3.95
N ARG A 135 7.29 15.40 -3.54
CA ARG A 135 6.01 15.99 -3.16
C ARG A 135 5.08 16.07 -4.38
N PRO A 136 3.80 15.65 -4.25
CA PRO A 136 2.83 15.82 -5.32
C PRO A 136 2.65 17.29 -5.70
N ARG A 137 2.55 17.57 -7.00
CA ARG A 137 2.50 18.94 -7.55
C ARG A 137 1.38 19.83 -7.01
N ASN A 138 0.30 19.21 -6.52
CA ASN A 138 -0.84 19.91 -5.93
C ASN A 138 -0.58 20.43 -4.50
N PHE A 139 0.60 20.14 -3.92
CA PHE A 139 1.01 20.65 -2.61
C PHE A 139 2.24 21.55 -2.74
N ARG A 140 2.21 22.72 -2.10
CA ARG A 140 3.32 23.67 -2.13
C ARG A 140 4.37 23.37 -1.06
N THR A 141 3.96 22.76 0.05
CA THR A 141 4.83 22.40 1.18
C THR A 141 4.51 21.00 1.71
N ASP A 142 5.45 20.40 2.42
CA ASP A 142 5.28 19.05 2.99
C ASP A 142 4.22 19.06 4.11
N ALA A 143 4.14 20.17 4.87
CA ALA A 143 3.08 20.39 5.85
C ALA A 143 1.68 20.42 5.23
N GLN A 144 1.52 20.95 4.01
CA GLN A 144 0.24 20.90 3.29
C GLN A 144 -0.10 19.49 2.85
N TRP A 145 0.90 18.73 2.40
CA TRP A 145 0.73 17.33 1.98
C TRP A 145 0.29 16.46 3.17
N ASP A 146 1.03 16.48 4.28
CA ASP A 146 0.66 15.75 5.50
C ASP A 146 -0.64 16.26 6.11
N GLY A 147 -0.89 17.58 6.05
CA GLY A 147 -2.14 18.19 6.47
C GLY A 147 -3.37 17.63 5.72
N ALA A 148 -3.23 17.27 4.45
CA ALA A 148 -4.29 16.62 3.68
C ALA A 148 -4.56 15.18 4.18
N TYR A 149 -3.52 14.43 4.57
CA TYR A 149 -3.69 13.12 5.19
C TYR A 149 -4.35 13.22 6.56
N ARG A 150 -3.90 14.14 7.42
CA ARG A 150 -4.55 14.44 8.71
C ARG A 150 -6.03 14.79 8.55
N LYS A 151 -6.40 15.55 7.51
CA LYS A 151 -7.81 15.83 7.19
C LYS A 151 -8.58 14.54 6.87
N ARG A 152 -8.03 13.68 6.02
CA ARG A 152 -8.67 12.40 5.65
C ARG A 152 -8.83 11.47 6.85
N VAL A 153 -7.89 11.46 7.79
CA VAL A 153 -8.01 10.71 9.05
C VAL A 153 -9.19 11.21 9.90
N ARG A 154 -9.43 12.51 9.97
CA ARG A 154 -10.61 13.04 10.69
C ARG A 154 -11.93 12.57 10.07
N GLU A 155 -11.97 12.42 8.75
CA GLU A 155 -13.16 11.99 8.01
C GLU A 155 -13.32 10.46 7.99
N ASN A 156 -12.20 9.73 7.97
CA ASN A 156 -12.14 8.27 7.87
C ASN A 156 -11.02 7.76 8.82
N PRO A 157 -11.30 7.62 10.12
CA PRO A 157 -10.26 7.45 11.16
C PRO A 157 -9.70 6.03 11.30
N MET A 158 -10.18 5.10 10.49
CA MET A 158 -9.81 3.69 10.64
C MET A 158 -8.41 3.38 10.12
N LEU A 159 -7.78 2.44 10.82
CA LEU A 159 -6.53 1.79 10.43
C LEU A 159 -6.74 0.28 10.51
N LEU A 160 -6.12 -0.44 9.58
CA LEU A 160 -6.13 -1.90 9.52
C LEU A 160 -4.69 -2.39 9.71
N ALA A 161 -4.44 -3.20 10.72
CA ALA A 161 -3.19 -3.95 10.83
C ALA A 161 -3.34 -5.29 10.11
N CYS A 162 -2.28 -5.70 9.43
CA CYS A 162 -2.27 -6.86 8.55
C CYS A 162 -1.09 -7.79 8.87
N ASP A 163 -1.26 -9.06 8.52
CA ASP A 163 -0.15 -9.97 8.27
C ASP A 163 0.21 -9.94 6.78
N ALA A 164 1.50 -10.03 6.46
CA ALA A 164 1.97 -10.25 5.10
C ALA A 164 1.93 -11.75 4.78
N LEU A 165 1.00 -12.18 3.92
CA LEU A 165 1.01 -13.53 3.35
C LEU A 165 2.06 -13.67 2.24
N HIS A 166 2.36 -12.56 1.58
CA HIS A 166 3.46 -12.37 0.63
C HIS A 166 3.90 -10.91 0.72
N LEU A 167 5.21 -10.69 0.65
CA LEU A 167 5.82 -9.37 0.59
C LEU A 167 7.17 -9.47 -0.12
N GLU A 168 7.32 -8.79 -1.25
CA GLU A 168 8.56 -8.69 -2.01
C GLU A 168 8.71 -7.25 -2.50
N LEU A 169 9.73 -6.54 -1.99
CA LEU A 169 9.90 -5.11 -2.18
C LEU A 169 11.15 -4.74 -2.99
N ASP A 170 11.97 -5.72 -3.35
CA ASP A 170 13.23 -5.54 -4.09
C ASP A 170 13.09 -5.99 -5.54
N ALA A 171 12.56 -7.20 -5.74
CA ALA A 171 12.39 -7.80 -7.07
C ALA A 171 11.01 -8.47 -7.27
N PRO A 172 9.89 -7.77 -7.03
CA PRO A 172 8.55 -8.34 -7.08
C PRO A 172 8.20 -8.98 -8.42
N PRO A 173 7.42 -10.06 -8.46
CA PRO A 173 7.00 -10.73 -9.70
C PRO A 173 6.40 -9.78 -10.75
N VAL A 174 6.75 -9.99 -12.03
CA VAL A 174 6.19 -9.26 -13.17
C VAL A 174 4.75 -9.72 -13.43
N LEU A 175 3.86 -8.75 -13.63
CA LEU A 175 2.52 -8.96 -14.13
C LEU A 175 2.33 -8.19 -15.44
N THR A 176 2.34 -8.92 -16.55
CA THR A 176 2.17 -8.34 -17.89
C THR A 176 0.70 -8.02 -18.20
N SER A 177 0.46 -7.33 -19.31
CA SER A 177 -0.93 -7.11 -19.78
C SER A 177 -1.61 -8.43 -20.15
N GLU A 178 -0.89 -9.40 -20.69
CA GLU A 178 -1.38 -10.75 -20.95
C GLU A 178 -1.79 -11.45 -19.65
N CYS A 179 -0.97 -11.37 -18.59
CA CYS A 179 -1.31 -11.93 -17.27
C CYS A 179 -2.59 -11.32 -16.70
N MET A 180 -2.76 -10.00 -16.84
CA MET A 180 -3.98 -9.29 -16.43
C MET A 180 -5.21 -9.78 -17.19
N LEU A 181 -5.11 -9.92 -18.52
CA LEU A 181 -6.21 -10.38 -19.35
C LEU A 181 -6.57 -11.85 -19.06
N ALA A 182 -5.57 -12.72 -18.91
CA ALA A 182 -5.78 -14.13 -18.57
C ALA A 182 -6.45 -14.30 -17.20
N THR A 183 -6.06 -13.49 -16.20
CA THR A 183 -6.57 -13.62 -14.83
C THR A 183 -7.96 -12.99 -14.67
N PHE A 184 -8.19 -11.81 -15.25
CA PHE A 184 -9.38 -10.99 -14.96
C PHE A 184 -10.33 -10.83 -16.15
N GLY A 185 -9.96 -11.29 -17.35
CA GLY A 185 -10.69 -11.05 -18.61
C GLY A 185 -10.59 -9.62 -19.14
N LYS A 186 -10.03 -8.69 -18.34
CA LYS A 186 -9.78 -7.28 -18.66
C LYS A 186 -8.75 -6.70 -17.70
N VAL A 187 -8.22 -5.52 -17.97
CA VAL A 187 -7.42 -4.80 -16.97
C VAL A 187 -8.36 -4.14 -15.93
N PRO A 188 -8.31 -4.53 -14.64
CA PRO A 188 -9.18 -3.96 -13.62
C PRO A 188 -8.79 -2.52 -13.25
N GLY A 189 -9.79 -1.63 -13.13
CA GLY A 189 -9.58 -0.32 -12.53
C GLY A 189 -9.41 -0.42 -11.02
N THR A 190 -8.34 0.16 -10.47
CA THR A 190 -7.94 0.02 -9.05
C THR A 190 -8.08 1.31 -8.23
N GLN A 191 -8.74 2.33 -8.79
CA GLN A 191 -9.04 3.57 -8.06
C GLN A 191 -10.04 3.32 -6.92
N THR A 192 -11.07 2.51 -7.19
CA THR A 192 -11.93 1.87 -6.19
C THR A 192 -11.60 0.38 -6.24
N PRO A 193 -10.73 -0.13 -5.35
CA PRO A 193 -10.23 -1.51 -5.42
C PRO A 193 -11.36 -2.54 -5.60
N PRO A 194 -11.38 -3.30 -6.71
CA PRO A 194 -12.44 -4.28 -6.93
C PRO A 194 -12.30 -5.45 -5.97
N ARG A 195 -13.43 -6.09 -5.65
CA ARG A 195 -13.39 -7.46 -5.12
C ARG A 195 -12.97 -8.38 -6.27
N ILE A 196 -12.08 -9.32 -5.99
CA ILE A 196 -11.67 -10.37 -6.93
C ILE A 196 -12.14 -11.73 -6.40
N THR A 197 -12.33 -12.69 -7.30
CA THR A 197 -12.72 -14.05 -6.90
C THR A 197 -11.56 -14.76 -6.22
N ARG A 198 -11.85 -15.85 -5.49
CA ARG A 198 -10.80 -16.70 -4.92
C ARG A 198 -9.88 -17.28 -6.01
N SER A 199 -10.43 -17.68 -7.16
CA SER A 199 -9.62 -18.19 -8.29
C SER A 199 -8.69 -17.12 -8.85
N GLN A 200 -9.15 -15.87 -8.97
CA GLN A 200 -8.30 -14.75 -9.38
C GLN A 200 -7.19 -14.47 -8.38
N TYR A 201 -7.49 -14.52 -7.08
CA TYR A 201 -6.47 -14.42 -6.05
C TYR A 201 -5.42 -15.53 -6.16
N LEU A 202 -5.84 -16.79 -6.29
CA LEU A 202 -4.93 -17.93 -6.41
C LEU A 202 -4.03 -17.81 -7.65
N ALA A 203 -4.57 -17.38 -8.79
CA ALA A 203 -3.78 -17.14 -10.00
C ALA A 203 -2.72 -16.03 -9.85
N LEU A 204 -2.93 -15.06 -8.95
CA LEU A 204 -1.89 -14.10 -8.56
C LEU A 204 -0.92 -14.73 -7.57
N ALA A 205 -1.42 -15.52 -6.62
CA ALA A 205 -0.63 -16.16 -5.57
C ALA A 205 0.36 -17.20 -6.11
N ASP A 206 0.02 -17.89 -7.20
CA ASP A 206 0.93 -18.79 -7.91
C ASP A 206 2.19 -18.08 -8.43
N ARG A 207 2.19 -16.74 -8.44
CA ARG A 207 3.32 -15.90 -8.86
C ARG A 207 4.14 -15.39 -7.69
N PHE A 208 3.76 -15.66 -6.43
CA PHE A 208 4.48 -15.19 -5.25
C PHE A 208 5.84 -15.88 -5.02
N SER A 209 6.25 -16.74 -5.95
CA SER A 209 7.44 -17.61 -5.88
C SER A 209 8.61 -17.02 -6.63
#